data_AF-A0A9X2BUN7-F1
#
_entry.id   AF-A0A9X2BUN7-F1
#
_cell.length_a   1.000
_cell.length_b   1.000
_cell.length_c   1.000
_cell.angle_alpha   90.00
_cell.angle_beta   90.00
_cell.angle_gamma   90.00
#
_symmetry.space_group_name_H-M   'P 1'
#
loop_
_entity.id
_entity.type
_entity.pdbx_description
1 polymer ?
#
loop_
_entity_poly.entity_id
_entity_poly.type
_entity_poly.pdbx_seq_one_letter_code
_entity_poly.pdbx_strand_id
1 'polypeptide(L)'
;MKLNAKDLASGLFLVLLAAVGLWLNQDHALGSARRMGPGYMPMLVFWIQIALGAVVLVASFFNGPDPLERWTGLDAASLAGGVIAFSVVYWFVLPMLTGAPPAGTTEVEAGSQSFLGSGYNGLGIALLVGFLVLAISGGWRPTAFICASLCAFALLLERGGLILATIGTVGVAAFADRSQRVLGVLGCIAVLCLMCWWIFIDQLDIRVPVWPQF
;
A
#
# COMPACT_ATOMS: atom_id res chain seq x y z
N MET A 1 21.94 17.01 26.85
CA MET A 1 21.46 16.30 25.64
C MET A 1 20.17 16.96 25.23
N LYS A 2 20.08 17.50 24.01
CA LYS A 2 18.79 18.00 23.48
C LYS A 2 18.10 16.78 22.90
N LEU A 3 16.89 16.49 23.34
CA LEU A 3 16.17 15.28 22.95
C LEU A 3 15.33 15.60 21.71
N ASN A 4 15.51 14.83 20.64
CA ASN A 4 14.68 14.93 19.44
C ASN A 4 13.40 14.10 19.66
N ALA A 5 12.28 14.79 19.90
CA ALA A 5 11.03 14.13 20.24
C ALA A 5 10.40 13.38 19.04
N LYS A 6 10.68 13.82 17.81
CA LYS A 6 10.23 13.16 16.57
C LYS A 6 10.98 11.85 16.32
N ASP A 7 12.30 11.87 16.47
CA ASP A 7 13.14 10.67 16.34
C ASP A 7 12.83 9.67 17.47
N LEU A 8 12.62 10.16 18.70
CA LEU A 8 12.24 9.30 19.83
C LEU A 8 10.89 8.61 19.58
N ALA A 9 9.88 9.36 19.17
CA ALA A 9 8.54 8.82 18.93
C ALA A 9 8.51 7.84 17.75
N SER A 10 9.18 8.18 16.64
CA SER A 10 9.28 7.30 15.47
C SER A 10 10.07 6.03 15.78
N GLY A 11 11.23 6.14 16.43
CA GLY A 11 12.02 4.97 16.84
C GLY A 11 11.24 4.04 17.78
N LEU A 12 10.54 4.59 18.77
CA LEU A 12 9.70 3.81 19.69
C LEU A 12 8.55 3.11 18.94
N PHE A 13 7.88 3.83 18.05
CA PHE A 13 6.81 3.27 17.23
C PHE A 13 7.29 2.10 16.36
N LEU A 14 8.44 2.22 15.71
CA LEU A 14 9.00 1.16 14.87
C LEU A 14 9.33 -0.10 15.69
N VAL A 15 9.91 0.06 16.88
CA VAL A 15 10.21 -1.06 17.79
C VAL A 15 8.91 -1.71 18.28
N LEU A 16 7.92 -0.92 18.69
CA LEU A 16 6.63 -1.46 19.16
C LEU A 16 5.91 -2.24 18.06
N LEU A 17 5.83 -1.68 16.85
CA LEU A 17 5.18 -2.34 15.72
C LEU A 17 5.87 -3.66 15.38
N ALA A 18 7.21 -3.69 15.39
CA ALA A 18 7.98 -4.90 15.16
C ALA A 18 7.82 -5.93 16.28
N ALA A 19 7.73 -5.51 17.54
CA ALA A 19 7.49 -6.38 18.68
C ALA A 19 6.10 -7.04 18.59
N VAL A 20 5.06 -6.29 18.23
CA VAL A 20 3.72 -6.86 17.96
C VAL A 20 3.79 -7.84 16.79
N GLY A 21 4.49 -7.49 15.71
CA GLY A 21 4.69 -8.38 14.57
C GLY A 21 5.38 -9.71 14.94
N LEU A 22 6.44 -9.65 15.75
CA LEU A 22 7.12 -10.85 16.27
C LEU A 22 6.22 -11.68 17.18
N TRP A 23 5.39 -11.03 17.99
CA TRP A 23 4.43 -11.72 18.85
C TRP A 23 3.38 -12.47 18.04
N LEU A 24 2.82 -11.84 17.00
CA LEU A 24 1.87 -12.48 16.09
C LEU A 24 2.52 -13.61 15.25
N ASN A 25 3.83 -13.53 15.00
CA ASN A 25 4.55 -14.52 14.20
C ASN A 25 4.94 -15.80 14.97
N GLN A 26 4.66 -15.86 16.29
CA GLN A 26 5.06 -17.00 17.13
C GLN A 26 4.42 -18.33 16.71
N ASP A 27 3.23 -18.26 16.10
CA ASP A 27 2.47 -19.44 15.68
C ASP A 27 2.89 -19.96 14.29
N HIS A 28 3.81 -19.28 13.59
CA HIS A 28 4.23 -19.64 12.24
C HIS A 28 5.52 -20.45 12.22
N ALA A 29 5.52 -21.56 11.48
CA ALA A 29 6.71 -22.41 11.31
C ALA A 29 7.85 -21.61 10.63
N LEU A 30 8.99 -21.50 11.30
CA LEU A 30 10.17 -20.80 10.79
C LEU A 30 10.96 -21.67 9.80
N GLY A 31 10.94 -23.00 9.94
CA GLY A 31 11.76 -23.89 9.11
C GLY A 31 13.27 -23.64 9.31
N SER A 32 14.07 -23.85 8.26
CA SER A 32 15.51 -23.55 8.26
C SER A 32 15.86 -22.56 7.15
N ALA A 33 17.04 -21.94 7.19
CA ALA A 33 17.47 -20.97 6.17
C ALA A 33 17.47 -21.54 4.73
N ARG A 34 17.56 -22.87 4.57
CA ARG A 34 17.54 -23.55 3.26
C ARG A 34 16.16 -24.11 2.89
N ARG A 35 15.21 -24.15 3.83
CA ARG A 35 13.81 -24.56 3.64
C ARG A 35 12.94 -23.64 4.52
N MET A 36 12.86 -22.39 4.11
CA MET A 36 12.22 -21.33 4.89
C MET A 36 10.72 -21.61 5.01
N GLY A 37 10.23 -21.67 6.24
CA GLY A 37 8.80 -21.72 6.51
C GLY A 37 8.17 -20.33 6.38
N PRO A 38 6.83 -20.23 6.40
CA PRO A 38 6.09 -18.98 6.20
C PRO A 38 6.46 -17.90 7.23
N GLY A 39 6.89 -18.27 8.44
CA GLY A 39 7.28 -17.32 9.47
C GLY A 39 8.71 -16.78 9.34
N TYR A 40 9.58 -17.38 8.51
CA TYR A 40 11.01 -17.04 8.47
C TYR A 40 11.26 -15.61 7.96
N MET A 41 10.61 -15.24 6.84
CA MET A 41 10.78 -13.92 6.24
C MET A 41 10.20 -12.81 7.12
N PRO A 42 8.98 -12.90 7.67
CA PRO A 42 8.47 -11.95 8.66
C PRO A 42 9.39 -11.78 9.86
N MET A 43 9.93 -12.88 10.40
CA MET A 43 10.86 -12.86 11.53
C MET A 43 12.08 -11.97 11.23
N LEU A 44 12.72 -12.15 10.07
CA LEU A 44 13.87 -11.34 9.67
C LEU A 44 13.52 -9.86 9.51
N VAL A 45 12.41 -9.56 8.85
CA VAL A 45 11.97 -8.17 8.63
C VAL A 45 11.72 -7.48 9.96
N PHE A 46 11.04 -8.13 10.92
CA PHE A 46 10.79 -7.51 12.22
C PHE A 46 12.07 -7.36 13.06
N TRP A 47 13.02 -8.29 12.99
CA TRP A 47 14.32 -8.10 13.66
C TRP A 47 15.12 -6.94 13.07
N ILE A 48 15.15 -6.81 11.74
CA ILE A 48 15.78 -5.67 11.06
C ILE A 48 15.06 -4.37 11.45
N GLN A 49 13.73 -4.39 11.54
CA GLN A 49 12.93 -3.25 11.96
C GLN A 49 13.21 -2.83 13.40
N ILE A 50 13.37 -3.79 14.33
CA ILE A 50 13.81 -3.52 15.71
C ILE A 50 15.19 -2.87 15.71
N ALA A 51 16.14 -3.42 14.94
CA ALA A 51 17.48 -2.87 14.86
C ALA A 51 17.46 -1.42 14.33
N LEU A 52 16.72 -1.15 13.25
CA LEU A 52 16.56 0.19 12.70
C LEU A 52 15.89 1.13 13.71
N GLY A 53 14.81 0.69 14.35
CA GLY A 53 14.11 1.48 15.38
C GLY A 53 15.00 1.79 16.59
N ALA A 54 15.82 0.84 17.02
CA ALA A 54 16.82 1.05 18.08
C ALA A 54 17.89 2.06 17.66
N VAL A 55 18.37 2.01 16.41
CA VAL A 55 19.31 3.02 15.88
C VAL A 55 18.68 4.42 15.91
N VAL A 56 17.43 4.57 15.48
CA VAL A 56 16.72 5.86 15.51
C VAL A 56 16.49 6.34 16.96
N LEU A 57 16.12 5.43 17.87
CA LEU A 57 15.99 5.76 19.30
C LEU A 57 17.31 6.27 19.88
N VAL A 58 18.43 5.62 19.59
CA VAL A 58 19.75 6.06 20.05
C VAL A 58 20.12 7.40 19.42
N ALA A 59 19.88 7.58 18.12
CA ALA A 59 20.14 8.84 17.41
C ALA A 59 19.34 10.02 17.99
N SER A 60 18.13 9.78 18.51
CA SER A 60 17.27 10.81 19.11
C SER A 60 17.90 11.55 20.30
N PHE A 61 18.88 10.96 20.97
CA PHE A 61 19.61 11.57 22.09
C PHE A 61 20.75 12.50 21.64
N PHE A 62 21.14 12.43 20.36
CA PHE A 62 22.25 13.18 19.80
C PHE A 62 21.80 14.29 18.83
N ASN A 63 20.62 14.16 18.22
CA ASN A 63 20.05 15.15 17.30
C ASN A 63 19.32 16.28 18.04
N GLY A 64 19.32 17.49 17.46
CA GLY A 64 18.70 18.69 18.04
C GLY A 64 17.18 18.57 18.27
N PRO A 65 16.56 19.54 18.97
CA PRO A 65 15.17 19.44 19.37
C PRO A 65 14.24 19.80 18.20
N ASP A 66 13.73 18.78 17.52
CA ASP A 66 12.60 18.91 16.61
C ASP A 66 11.30 18.58 17.38
N PRO A 67 10.40 19.55 17.60
CA PRO A 67 9.13 19.30 18.26
C PRO A 67 8.23 18.41 17.39
N LEU A 68 7.37 17.62 18.04
CA LEU A 68 6.35 16.85 17.30
C LEU A 68 5.38 17.79 16.60
N GLU A 69 5.10 17.49 15.34
CA GLU A 69 4.02 18.12 14.61
C GLU A 69 2.67 17.71 15.23
N ARG A 70 1.87 18.71 15.61
CA ARG A 70 0.56 18.46 16.21
C ARG A 70 -0.44 18.24 15.09
N TRP A 71 -1.07 17.07 15.09
CA TRP A 71 -2.10 16.76 14.12
C TRP A 71 -3.28 17.73 14.26
N THR A 72 -3.79 18.18 13.13
CA THR A 72 -5.09 18.87 13.14
C THR A 72 -6.20 17.85 13.39
N GLY A 73 -7.34 18.30 13.93
CA GLY A 73 -8.49 17.42 14.15
C GLY A 73 -8.98 16.75 12.85
N LEU A 74 -8.76 17.41 11.71
CA LEU A 74 -9.08 16.88 10.37
C LEU A 74 -8.13 15.74 9.97
N ASP A 75 -6.85 15.80 10.34
CA ASP A 75 -5.87 14.75 10.03
C ASP A 75 -6.23 13.45 10.75
N ALA A 76 -6.53 13.55 12.05
CA ALA A 76 -6.97 12.41 12.85
C ALA A 76 -8.32 11.86 12.37
N ALA A 77 -9.27 12.74 12.05
CA ALA A 77 -10.59 12.33 11.55
C ALA A 77 -10.50 11.64 10.18
N SER A 78 -9.64 12.11 9.27
CA SER A 78 -9.44 11.48 7.96
C SER A 78 -8.79 10.10 8.06
N LEU A 79 -7.90 9.89 9.04
CA LEU A 79 -7.31 8.58 9.31
C LEU A 79 -8.35 7.59 9.83
N ALA A 80 -9.10 7.98 10.86
CA ALA A 80 -10.18 7.14 11.39
C ALA A 80 -11.26 6.89 10.32
N GLY A 81 -11.63 7.94 9.57
CA GLY A 81 -12.58 7.86 8.47
C GLY A 81 -12.11 6.92 7.36
N GLY A 82 -10.83 6.93 7.00
CA GLY A 82 -10.25 6.03 6.01
C GLY A 82 -10.29 4.56 6.44
N VAL A 83 -9.96 4.28 7.70
CA VAL A 83 -10.05 2.92 8.27
C VAL A 83 -11.50 2.44 8.31
N ILE A 84 -12.43 3.30 8.73
CA ILE A 84 -13.87 2.99 8.76
C ILE A 84 -14.39 2.76 7.34
N ALA A 85 -14.06 3.64 6.39
CA ALA A 85 -14.49 3.52 5.00
C ALA A 85 -13.98 2.23 4.36
N PHE A 86 -12.69 1.89 4.53
CA PHE A 86 -12.13 0.61 4.13
C PHE A 86 -12.94 -0.56 4.69
N SER A 87 -13.18 -0.55 6.01
CA SER A 87 -13.85 -1.65 6.71
C SER A 87 -15.31 -1.81 6.28
N VAL A 88 -16.03 -0.68 6.14
CA VAL A 88 -17.43 -0.66 5.70
C VAL A 88 -17.55 -1.12 4.24
N VAL A 89 -16.66 -0.65 3.36
CA VAL A 89 -16.69 -1.06 1.96
C VAL A 89 -16.39 -2.55 1.82
N TYR A 90 -15.37 -3.04 2.52
CA TYR A 90 -14.95 -4.43 2.45
C TYR A 90 -15.98 -5.40 3.02
N TRP A 91 -16.55 -5.07 4.18
CA TRP A 91 -17.40 -6.00 4.92
C TRP A 91 -18.89 -5.88 4.59
N PHE A 92 -19.36 -4.70 4.16
CA PHE A 92 -20.78 -4.46 3.93
C PHE A 92 -21.11 -4.12 2.48
N VAL A 93 -20.41 -3.16 1.87
CA VAL A 93 -20.77 -2.66 0.53
C VAL A 93 -20.47 -3.70 -0.55
N LEU A 94 -19.27 -4.28 -0.57
CA LEU A 94 -18.88 -5.24 -1.60
C LEU A 94 -19.72 -6.53 -1.55
N PRO A 95 -19.99 -7.13 -0.39
CA PRO A 95 -20.89 -8.28 -0.31
C PRO A 95 -22.32 -7.94 -0.72
N MET A 96 -22.81 -6.73 -0.40
CA MET A 96 -24.12 -6.26 -0.83
C MET A 96 -24.23 -6.12 -2.36
N LEU A 97 -23.17 -5.66 -3.03
CA LEU A 97 -23.16 -5.44 -4.48
C LEU A 97 -22.89 -6.71 -5.29
N THR A 98 -22.04 -7.61 -4.77
CA THR A 98 -21.56 -8.77 -5.51
C THR A 98 -22.21 -10.08 -5.09
N GLY A 99 -22.91 -10.09 -3.95
CA GLY A 99 -23.37 -11.31 -3.28
C GLY A 99 -22.22 -12.18 -2.74
N ALA A 100 -20.97 -11.79 -2.96
CA ALA A 100 -19.80 -12.54 -2.57
C ALA A 100 -19.33 -12.14 -1.15
N PRO A 101 -19.13 -13.10 -0.25
CA PRO A 101 -18.57 -12.85 1.07
C PRO A 101 -17.14 -12.26 0.97
N PRO A 102 -16.67 -11.52 2.00
CA PRO A 102 -15.32 -10.95 2.01
C PRO A 102 -14.26 -12.05 1.82
N ALA A 103 -13.21 -11.75 1.04
CA ALA A 103 -12.16 -12.71 0.73
C ALA A 103 -11.59 -13.33 2.02
N GLY A 104 -11.61 -14.67 2.09
CA GLY A 104 -11.10 -15.45 3.22
C GLY A 104 -12.16 -15.93 4.24
N THR A 105 -13.45 -15.65 4.04
CA THR A 105 -14.50 -16.05 5.01
C THR A 105 -15.37 -17.25 4.59
N THR A 106 -15.59 -17.49 3.29
CA THR A 106 -16.33 -18.68 2.78
C THR A 106 -15.98 -18.97 1.31
N GLU A 107 -16.07 -20.24 0.89
CA GLU A 107 -15.90 -20.65 -0.52
C GLU A 107 -17.08 -20.14 -1.36
N VAL A 108 -16.80 -19.34 -2.39
CA VAL A 108 -17.82 -18.74 -3.25
C VAL A 108 -18.12 -19.68 -4.42
N GLU A 109 -19.40 -20.06 -4.59
CA GLU A 109 -19.86 -20.90 -5.70
C GLU A 109 -19.44 -20.30 -7.06
N ALA A 110 -18.97 -21.18 -7.96
CA ALA A 110 -18.30 -20.84 -9.22
C ALA A 110 -19.20 -20.22 -10.33
N GLY A 111 -20.41 -19.75 -9.99
CA GLY A 111 -21.37 -19.19 -10.94
C GLY A 111 -21.27 -17.67 -11.05
N SER A 112 -20.64 -17.16 -12.13
CA SER A 112 -20.57 -15.73 -12.47
C SER A 112 -19.96 -14.84 -11.37
N GLN A 113 -18.74 -15.15 -10.93
CA GLN A 113 -18.00 -14.22 -10.08
C GLN A 113 -17.68 -12.94 -10.88
N SER A 114 -18.32 -11.84 -10.49
CA SER A 114 -17.97 -10.51 -10.98
C SER A 114 -16.50 -10.21 -10.69
N PHE A 115 -15.84 -9.40 -11.52
CA PHE A 115 -14.46 -8.95 -11.29
C PHE A 115 -14.22 -8.46 -9.85
N LEU A 116 -15.24 -7.83 -9.27
CA LEU A 116 -15.23 -7.25 -7.92
C LEU A 116 -15.24 -8.32 -6.81
N GLY A 117 -15.81 -9.50 -7.07
CA GLY A 117 -15.92 -10.61 -6.11
C GLY A 117 -14.84 -11.69 -6.30
N SER A 118 -13.96 -11.54 -7.29
CA SER A 118 -12.91 -12.53 -7.57
C SER A 118 -11.60 -12.18 -6.87
N GLY A 119 -10.98 -13.17 -6.24
CA GLY A 119 -9.65 -13.06 -5.64
C GLY A 119 -9.51 -11.90 -4.63
N TYR A 120 -8.48 -11.07 -4.82
CA TYR A 120 -8.16 -9.94 -3.95
C TYR A 120 -8.69 -8.59 -4.47
N ASN A 121 -9.49 -8.58 -5.54
CA ASN A 121 -9.96 -7.34 -6.17
C ASN A 121 -10.89 -6.54 -5.26
N GLY A 122 -11.76 -7.21 -4.51
CA GLY A 122 -12.59 -6.56 -3.51
C GLY A 122 -11.76 -5.86 -2.43
N LEU A 123 -10.67 -6.50 -1.96
CA LEU A 123 -9.74 -5.90 -1.01
C LEU A 123 -9.04 -4.68 -1.60
N GLY A 124 -8.61 -4.76 -2.87
CA GLY A 124 -8.01 -3.63 -3.58
C GLY A 124 -8.94 -2.42 -3.67
N ILE A 125 -10.22 -2.63 -3.94
CA ILE A 125 -11.23 -1.54 -4.01
C ILE A 125 -11.49 -0.93 -2.65
N ALA A 126 -11.66 -1.77 -1.62
CA ALA A 126 -11.83 -1.27 -0.27
C ALA A 126 -10.63 -0.42 0.17
N LEU A 127 -9.40 -0.89 -0.11
CA LEU A 127 -8.18 -0.13 0.18
C LEU A 127 -8.15 1.19 -0.59
N LEU A 128 -8.49 1.16 -1.88
CA LEU A 128 -8.56 2.37 -2.70
C LEU A 128 -9.52 3.40 -2.09
N VAL A 129 -10.72 2.99 -1.68
CA VAL A 129 -11.68 3.89 -1.03
C VAL A 129 -11.14 4.42 0.30
N GLY A 130 -10.54 3.56 1.13
CA GLY A 130 -9.92 3.98 2.39
C GLY A 130 -8.84 5.03 2.20
N PHE A 131 -7.96 4.86 1.20
CA PHE A 131 -6.93 5.83 0.86
C PHE A 131 -7.50 7.12 0.26
N LEU A 132 -8.56 7.06 -0.54
CA LEU A 132 -9.21 8.27 -1.07
C LEU A 132 -9.87 9.11 0.04
N VAL A 133 -10.44 8.46 1.06
CA VAL A 133 -10.97 9.16 2.25
C VAL A 133 -9.83 9.76 3.08
N LEU A 134 -8.71 9.05 3.21
CA LEU A 134 -7.52 9.57 3.89
C LEU A 134 -6.96 10.81 3.17
N ALA A 135 -7.06 10.86 1.83
CA ALA A 135 -6.57 11.97 1.01
C ALA A 135 -7.36 13.29 1.18
N ILE A 136 -8.48 13.28 1.92
CA ILE A 136 -9.28 14.49 2.20
C ILE A 136 -8.50 15.49 3.06
N SER A 137 -7.68 15.00 4.00
CA SER A 137 -6.78 15.86 4.77
C SER A 137 -5.57 16.27 3.92
N GLY A 138 -5.18 17.55 4.02
CA GLY A 138 -3.97 18.07 3.36
C GLY A 138 -2.67 17.40 3.82
N GLY A 139 -2.58 16.96 5.09
CA GLY A 139 -1.38 16.34 5.64
C GLY A 139 -1.14 14.92 5.13
N TRP A 140 -2.22 14.14 4.95
CA TRP A 140 -2.13 12.76 4.48
C TRP A 140 -2.17 12.60 2.97
N ARG A 141 -2.55 13.67 2.26
CA ARG A 141 -2.81 13.66 0.82
C ARG A 141 -1.69 13.03 -0.02
N PRO A 142 -0.40 13.37 0.14
CA PRO A 142 0.65 12.78 -0.71
C PRO A 142 0.77 11.27 -0.49
N THR A 143 0.84 10.83 0.76
CA THR A 143 0.97 9.42 1.13
C THR A 143 -0.26 8.61 0.70
N ALA A 144 -1.44 9.20 0.85
CA ALA A 144 -2.71 8.59 0.45
C ALA A 144 -2.80 8.36 -1.07
N PHE A 145 -2.41 9.34 -1.89
CA PHE A 145 -2.41 9.19 -3.35
C PHE A 145 -1.35 8.19 -3.83
N ILE A 146 -0.19 8.12 -3.17
CA ILE A 146 0.83 7.10 -3.48
C ILE A 146 0.26 5.70 -3.22
N CYS A 147 -0.32 5.45 -2.04
CA CYS A 147 -0.93 4.15 -1.74
C CYS A 147 -2.13 3.85 -2.65
N ALA A 148 -2.99 4.83 -2.92
CA ALA A 148 -4.11 4.71 -3.84
C ALA A 148 -3.65 4.35 -5.26
N SER A 149 -2.52 4.90 -5.73
CA SER A 149 -1.98 4.57 -7.05
C SER A 149 -1.55 3.11 -7.17
N LEU A 150 -1.00 2.51 -6.09
CA LEU A 150 -0.66 1.08 -6.05
C LEU A 150 -1.90 0.20 -6.08
N CYS A 151 -2.97 0.59 -5.38
CA CYS A 151 -4.25 -0.11 -5.46
C CYS A 151 -4.86 0.00 -6.86
N ALA A 152 -4.82 1.18 -7.47
CA ALA A 152 -5.27 1.39 -8.85
C ALA A 152 -4.45 0.53 -9.83
N PHE A 153 -3.13 0.48 -9.69
CA PHE A 153 -2.27 -0.40 -10.49
C PHE A 153 -2.73 -1.85 -10.41
N ALA A 154 -2.86 -2.39 -9.20
CA ALA A 154 -3.20 -3.78 -8.97
C ALA A 154 -4.57 -4.15 -9.59
N LEU A 155 -5.56 -3.28 -9.44
CA LEU A 155 -6.90 -3.48 -10.00
C LEU A 155 -6.92 -3.36 -11.53
N LEU A 156 -6.16 -2.42 -12.10
CA LEU A 156 -6.13 -2.22 -13.55
C LEU A 156 -5.30 -3.29 -14.25
N LEU A 157 -4.29 -3.86 -13.59
CA LEU A 157 -3.36 -4.81 -14.21
C LEU A 157 -4.07 -6.08 -14.72
N GLU A 158 -5.06 -6.60 -13.97
CA GLU A 158 -5.74 -7.85 -14.31
C GLU A 158 -6.58 -7.76 -15.60
N ARG A 159 -7.25 -6.62 -15.85
CA ARG A 159 -8.09 -6.43 -17.06
C ARG A 159 -7.51 -5.49 -18.11
N GLY A 160 -6.87 -4.42 -17.67
CA GLY A 160 -6.33 -3.36 -18.52
C GLY A 160 -4.94 -3.66 -19.07
N GLY A 161 -4.25 -4.64 -18.49
CA GLY A 161 -2.86 -4.93 -18.84
C GLY A 161 -1.89 -3.86 -18.35
N LEU A 162 -0.61 -4.06 -18.67
CA LEU A 162 0.48 -3.27 -18.12
C LEU A 162 0.41 -1.79 -18.49
N ILE A 163 0.12 -1.46 -19.76
CA ILE A 163 0.15 -0.06 -20.24
C ILE A 163 -0.93 0.77 -19.54
N LEU A 164 -2.17 0.28 -19.49
CA LEU A 164 -3.27 0.99 -18.81
C LEU A 164 -3.03 1.11 -17.31
N ALA A 165 -2.47 0.06 -16.67
CA ALA A 165 -2.12 0.11 -15.25
C ALA A 165 -1.04 1.16 -14.95
N THR A 166 -0.01 1.27 -15.81
CA THR A 166 1.03 2.30 -15.68
C THR A 166 0.45 3.70 -15.87
N ILE A 167 -0.39 3.92 -16.90
CA ILE A 167 -1.07 5.20 -17.12
C ILE A 167 -1.91 5.59 -15.90
N GLY A 168 -2.72 4.65 -15.39
CA GLY A 168 -3.56 4.88 -14.21
C GLY A 168 -2.75 5.22 -12.96
N THR A 169 -1.65 4.50 -12.72
CA THR A 169 -0.77 4.73 -11.57
C THR A 169 -0.15 6.12 -11.61
N VAL A 170 0.47 6.48 -12.72
CA VAL A 170 1.14 7.78 -12.88
C VAL A 170 0.11 8.91 -12.83
N GLY A 171 -1.07 8.71 -13.44
CA GLY A 171 -2.18 9.66 -13.39
C GLY A 171 -2.69 9.91 -11.97
N VAL A 172 -2.92 8.85 -11.19
CA VAL A 172 -3.37 8.97 -9.78
C VAL A 172 -2.26 9.59 -8.91
N ALA A 173 -1.01 9.17 -9.09
CA ALA A 173 0.13 9.70 -8.35
C ALA A 173 0.38 11.19 -8.65
N ALA A 174 0.10 11.66 -9.86
CA ALA A 174 0.26 13.08 -10.22
C ALA A 174 -0.64 14.02 -9.38
N PHE A 175 -1.76 13.54 -8.83
CA PHE A 175 -2.62 14.34 -7.95
C PHE A 175 -2.08 14.51 -6.53
N ALA A 176 -1.03 13.77 -6.16
CA ALA A 176 -0.36 13.88 -4.87
C ALA A 176 0.25 15.27 -4.66
N ASP A 177 0.76 15.90 -5.72
CA ASP A 177 1.38 17.23 -5.69
C ASP A 177 0.65 18.20 -6.63
N ARG A 178 0.31 19.38 -6.12
CA ARG A 178 -0.41 20.42 -6.88
C ARG A 178 0.49 21.22 -7.82
N SER A 179 1.81 21.05 -7.75
CA SER A 179 2.79 21.79 -8.57
C SER A 179 3.06 21.15 -9.94
N GLN A 180 2.53 19.95 -10.19
CA GLN A 180 2.90 19.16 -11.37
C GLN A 180 2.40 19.79 -12.68
N ARG A 181 3.31 19.96 -13.64
CA ARG A 181 2.97 20.37 -15.01
C ARG A 181 2.40 19.17 -15.76
N VAL A 182 1.19 19.31 -16.30
CA VAL A 182 0.51 18.24 -17.07
C VAL A 182 1.39 17.67 -18.18
N LEU A 183 2.17 18.54 -18.85
CA LEU A 183 3.08 18.11 -19.91
C LEU A 183 4.23 17.22 -19.39
N GLY A 184 4.70 17.46 -18.16
CA GLY A 184 5.71 16.62 -17.52
C GLY A 184 5.16 15.24 -17.16
N VAL A 185 3.93 15.18 -16.64
CA VAL A 185 3.25 13.91 -16.32
C VAL A 185 3.03 13.08 -17.58
N LEU A 186 2.54 13.69 -18.66
CA LEU A 186 2.38 13.01 -19.95
C LEU A 186 3.71 12.51 -20.51
N GLY A 187 4.79 13.29 -20.37
CA GLY A 187 6.14 12.85 -20.73
C GLY A 187 6.59 11.63 -19.94
N CYS A 188 6.41 11.64 -18.61
CA CYS A 188 6.72 10.49 -17.75
C CYS A 188 5.90 9.25 -18.13
N ILE A 189 4.60 9.41 -18.40
CA ILE A 189 3.73 8.31 -18.86
C ILE A 189 4.28 7.71 -20.15
N ALA A 190 4.56 8.55 -21.16
CA ALA A 190 5.06 8.08 -22.44
C ALA A 190 6.39 7.33 -22.31
N VAL A 191 7.36 7.90 -21.58
CA VAL A 191 8.67 7.28 -21.37
C VAL A 191 8.56 5.95 -20.63
N LEU A 192 7.80 5.91 -19.54
CA LEU A 192 7.62 4.67 -18.76
C LEU A 192 6.90 3.59 -19.56
N CYS A 193 5.84 3.93 -20.28
CA CYS A 193 5.13 2.96 -21.12
C CYS A 193 6.01 2.42 -22.25
N LEU A 194 6.78 3.29 -22.92
CA LEU A 194 7.73 2.89 -23.96
C LEU A 194 8.83 1.99 -23.41
N MET A 195 9.39 2.33 -22.25
CA MET A 195 10.43 1.54 -21.60
C MET A 195 9.90 0.17 -21.17
N CYS A 196 8.71 0.11 -20.56
CA CYS A 196 8.06 -1.15 -20.19
C CYS A 196 7.77 -2.01 -21.42
N TRP A 197 7.25 -1.42 -22.49
CA TRP A 197 6.99 -2.12 -23.74
C TRP A 197 8.27 -2.71 -24.35
N TRP A 198 9.35 -1.91 -24.41
CA TRP A 198 10.64 -2.36 -24.93
C TRP A 198 11.23 -3.51 -24.11
N ILE A 199 11.24 -3.40 -22.77
CA ILE A 199 11.79 -4.43 -21.89
C ILE A 199 11.00 -5.73 -22.00
N PHE A 200 9.66 -5.68 -21.92
CA PHE A 200 8.87 -6.90 -21.82
C PHE A 200 8.68 -7.63 -23.14
N ILE A 201 8.57 -6.89 -24.25
CA ILE A 201 8.37 -7.50 -25.56
C ILE A 201 9.70 -7.84 -26.24
N ASP A 202 10.65 -6.90 -26.29
CA ASP A 202 11.88 -7.07 -27.07
C ASP A 202 12.97 -7.81 -26.30
N GLN A 203 13.14 -7.50 -25.00
CA GLN A 203 14.26 -8.04 -24.22
C GLN A 203 13.96 -9.35 -23.49
N LEU A 204 12.75 -9.49 -22.92
CA LEU A 204 12.44 -10.66 -22.08
C LEU A 204 11.65 -11.77 -22.80
N ASP A 205 11.01 -11.48 -23.95
CA ASP A 205 10.10 -12.41 -24.66
C ASP A 205 9.06 -13.09 -23.73
N ILE A 206 8.67 -12.40 -22.65
CA ILE A 206 7.68 -12.90 -21.69
C ILE A 206 6.29 -12.40 -22.10
N ARG A 207 5.31 -13.31 -22.08
CA ARG A 207 3.90 -13.00 -22.36
C ARG A 207 3.23 -12.33 -21.15
N VAL A 208 3.47 -11.03 -20.98
CA VAL A 208 2.70 -10.19 -20.06
C VAL A 208 1.56 -9.53 -20.85
N PRO A 209 0.31 -9.49 -20.35
CA PRO A 209 -0.78 -8.78 -21.03
C PRO A 209 -0.48 -7.28 -21.06
N VAL A 210 0.01 -6.79 -22.20
CA VAL A 210 0.31 -5.37 -22.42
C VAL A 210 -0.94 -4.56 -22.79
N TRP A 211 -1.91 -5.22 -23.41
CA TRP A 211 -3.16 -4.65 -23.90
C TRP A 211 -4.35 -5.20 -23.11
N PRO A 212 -5.48 -4.45 -23.03
CA PRO A 212 -6.66 -4.91 -22.32
C PRO A 212 -7.19 -6.21 -22.91
N GLN A 213 -7.55 -7.14 -22.03
CA GLN A 213 -8.11 -8.44 -22.40
C GLN A 213 -9.56 -8.44 -21.92
N PHE A 214 -10.50 -8.29 -22.86
CA PHE A 214 -11.93 -8.24 -22.59
C PHE A 214 -12.54 -9.64 -22.59
#